data_AF-A0A2G9M1J3-F1
#
_entry.id   AF-A0A2G9M1J3-F1
#
_cell.length_a   1.000
_cell.length_b   1.000
_cell.length_c   1.000
_cell.angle_alpha   90.00
_cell.angle_beta   90.00
_cell.angle_gamma   90.00
#
_symmetry.space_group_name_H-M   'P 1'
#
loop_
_entity.id
_entity.type
_entity.pdbx_description
1 polymer ?
#
loop_
_entity_poly.entity_id
_entity_poly.type
_entity_poly.pdbx_seq_one_letter_code
_entity_poly.pdbx_strand_id
1 'polypeptide(L)'
;FRLAENRDLLAVLGNTCLEKGHLSDALKAFRILENKEKLEEVGDICIAKGKVDAALEVFSVTGNRKKLSEVGERCFKEGQYTYAIKAFELSGDCKRLSEIGDICLKEGLISTALKVYRLAENDVMVKFINENFPSAD
;
A
#
# COMPACT_ATOMS: atom_id res chain seq x y z
N PHE A 1 23.44 29.21 6.89
CA PHE A 1 22.44 29.79 7.82
C PHE A 1 21.02 29.71 7.25
N ARG A 2 20.64 30.42 6.19
CA ARG A 2 19.26 30.37 5.62
C ARG A 2 18.70 28.97 5.28
N LEU A 3 19.55 28.05 4.81
CA LEU A 3 19.09 26.71 4.42
C LEU A 3 18.69 25.83 5.62
N ALA A 4 19.37 26.00 6.77
CA ALA A 4 19.06 25.27 7.99
C ALA A 4 17.77 25.81 8.63
N GLU A 5 17.64 27.14 8.72
CA GLU A 5 16.41 27.81 9.21
C GLU A 5 15.17 27.41 8.41
N ASN A 6 15.29 27.30 7.08
CA ASN A 6 14.19 26.87 6.23
C ASN A 6 13.79 25.40 6.45
N ARG A 7 14.74 24.52 6.79
CA ARG A 7 14.45 23.11 7.12
C ARG A 7 13.78 22.99 8.48
N ASP A 8 14.22 23.77 9.47
CA ASP A 8 13.60 23.80 10.80
C ASP A 8 12.16 24.32 10.72
N LEU A 9 11.92 25.39 9.96
CA LEU A 9 10.57 25.90 9.72
C LEU A 9 9.69 24.86 9.03
N LEU A 10 10.22 24.16 8.02
CA LEU A 10 9.49 23.11 7.32
C LEU A 10 9.16 21.92 8.24
N ALA A 11 10.05 21.59 9.19
CA ALA A 11 9.79 20.54 10.17
C ALA A 11 8.67 20.92 11.14
N VAL A 12 8.66 22.17 11.62
CA VAL A 12 7.59 22.73 12.46
C VAL A 12 6.25 22.73 11.72
N LEU A 13 6.26 23.15 10.45
CA LEU A 13 5.07 23.13 9.60
C LEU A 13 4.56 21.70 9.37
N GLY A 14 5.47 20.76 9.08
CA GLY A 14 5.14 19.34 8.93
C GLY A 14 4.46 18.76 10.17
N ASN A 15 5.01 19.02 11.36
CA ASN A 15 4.41 18.59 12.63
C ASN A 15 3.05 19.26 12.88
N THR A 16 2.94 20.57 12.61
CA THR A 16 1.67 21.30 12.77
C THR A 16 0.59 20.75 11.84
N CYS A 17 0.94 20.44 10.59
CA CYS A 17 0.04 19.80 9.63
C CYS A 17 -0.37 18.41 10.11
N LEU A 18 0.55 17.62 10.67
CA LEU A 18 0.26 16.30 11.21
C LEU A 18 -0.75 16.36 12.36
N GLU A 19 -0.52 17.24 13.33
CA GLU A 19 -1.41 17.48 14.47
C GLU A 19 -2.82 17.91 14.03
N LYS A 20 -2.89 18.81 13.03
CA LYS A 20 -4.16 19.27 12.45
C LYS A 20 -4.82 18.25 11.51
N GLY A 21 -4.18 17.11 11.25
CA GLY A 21 -4.69 16.08 10.35
C GLY A 21 -4.60 16.42 8.84
N HIS A 22 -3.81 17.43 8.48
CA HIS A 22 -3.46 17.80 7.11
C HIS A 22 -2.36 16.87 6.57
N LEU A 23 -2.69 15.58 6.42
CA LEU A 23 -1.72 14.51 6.16
C LEU A 23 -0.98 14.68 4.83
N SER A 24 -1.62 15.23 3.79
CA SER A 24 -0.96 15.48 2.50
C SER A 24 0.15 16.54 2.62
N ASP A 25 -0.08 17.60 3.39
CA ASP A 25 0.91 18.66 3.58
C ASP A 25 2.03 18.20 4.52
N ALA A 26 1.70 17.43 5.56
CA ALA A 26 2.69 16.79 6.42
C ALA A 26 3.60 15.83 5.62
N LEU A 27 3.01 14.98 4.77
CA LEU A 27 3.74 14.08 3.87
C LEU A 27 4.70 14.85 2.95
N LYS A 28 4.24 15.92 2.30
CA LYS A 28 5.09 16.77 1.45
C LYS A 28 6.26 17.37 2.23
N ALA A 29 6.00 17.93 3.42
CA ALA A 29 7.03 18.54 4.25
C ALA A 29 8.10 17.50 4.67
N PHE A 30 7.67 16.34 5.19
CA PHE A 30 8.60 15.31 5.65
C PHE A 30 9.32 14.60 4.50
N ARG A 31 8.71 14.54 3.31
CA ARG A 31 9.37 14.04 2.09
C ARG A 31 10.51 14.96 1.65
N ILE A 32 10.30 16.29 1.66
CA ILE A 32 11.36 17.27 1.36
C ILE A 32 12.49 17.21 2.41
N LEU A 33 12.13 16.96 3.66
CA LEU A 33 13.10 16.82 4.75
C LEU A 33 13.80 15.46 4.77
N GLU A 34 13.36 14.51 3.94
CA GLU A 34 13.81 13.10 3.93
C GLU A 34 13.71 12.44 5.31
N ASN A 35 12.74 12.88 6.13
CA ASN A 35 12.55 12.38 7.48
C ASN A 35 11.69 11.12 7.46
N LYS A 36 12.34 9.97 7.31
CA LYS A 36 11.67 8.66 7.23
C LYS A 36 10.83 8.33 8.46
N GLU A 37 11.31 8.63 9.66
CA GLU A 37 10.60 8.36 10.91
C GLU A 37 9.27 9.13 10.97
N LYS A 38 9.30 10.42 10.64
CA LYS A 38 8.09 11.25 10.59
C LYS A 38 7.14 10.84 9.47
N LEU A 39 7.68 10.39 8.33
CA LEU A 39 6.85 9.79 7.29
C LEU A 39 6.13 8.54 7.81
N GLU A 40 6.83 7.62 8.49
CA GLU A 40 6.20 6.42 9.05
C GLU A 40 5.11 6.76 10.09
N GLU A 41 5.32 7.79 10.93
CA GLU A 41 4.30 8.31 11.85
C GLU A 41 3.05 8.81 11.11
N VAL A 42 3.23 9.54 9.99
CA VAL A 42 2.11 9.98 9.13
C VAL A 42 1.35 8.76 8.59
N GLY A 43 2.06 7.72 8.18
CA GLY A 43 1.47 6.48 7.68
C GLY A 43 0.62 5.77 8.73
N ASP A 44 1.14 5.64 9.96
CA ASP A 44 0.41 5.05 11.07
C ASP A 44 -0.86 5.85 11.43
N ILE A 45 -0.77 7.19 11.41
CA ILE A 45 -1.93 8.07 11.61
C ILE A 45 -2.95 7.92 10.47
N CYS A 46 -2.50 7.75 9.21
CA CYS A 46 -3.37 7.49 8.07
C CYS A 46 -4.18 6.20 8.29
N ILE A 47 -3.53 5.13 8.75
CA ILE A 47 -4.18 3.85 9.06
C ILE A 47 -5.17 3.97 10.20
N ALA A 48 -4.83 4.68 11.28
CA ALA A 48 -5.74 4.92 12.39
C ALA A 48 -6.99 5.70 11.95
N LYS A 49 -6.85 6.61 10.97
CA LYS A 49 -7.95 7.42 10.42
C LYS A 49 -8.68 6.76 9.23
N GLY A 50 -8.34 5.51 8.88
CA GLY A 50 -8.95 4.80 7.75
C GLY A 50 -8.56 5.34 6.36
N LYS A 51 -7.54 6.20 6.27
CA LYS A 51 -7.04 6.77 5.02
C LYS A 51 -6.02 5.83 4.38
N VAL A 52 -6.49 4.69 3.90
CA VAL A 52 -5.64 3.58 3.40
C VAL A 52 -4.74 4.03 2.25
N ASP A 53 -5.26 4.75 1.25
CA ASP A 53 -4.43 5.21 0.11
C ASP A 53 -3.23 6.06 0.53
N ALA A 54 -3.45 6.99 1.46
CA ALA A 54 -2.38 7.85 1.97
C ALA A 54 -1.34 7.04 2.76
N ALA A 55 -1.78 6.03 3.52
CA ALA A 55 -0.85 5.13 4.21
C ALA A 55 -0.03 4.29 3.23
N LEU A 56 -0.64 3.77 2.16
CA LEU A 56 0.07 3.02 1.12
C LEU A 56 1.10 3.89 0.41
N GLU A 57 0.77 5.14 0.08
CA GLU A 57 1.71 6.10 -0.49
C GLU A 57 2.90 6.32 0.44
N VAL A 58 2.64 6.62 1.71
CA VAL A 58 3.67 6.83 2.73
C VAL A 58 4.59 5.63 2.84
N PHE A 59 4.04 4.43 3.08
CA PHE A 59 4.86 3.24 3.32
C PHE A 59 5.57 2.74 2.05
N SER A 60 5.02 3.03 0.87
CA SER A 60 5.71 2.83 -0.41
C SER A 60 6.92 3.76 -0.55
N VAL A 61 6.76 5.05 -0.26
CA VAL A 61 7.85 6.04 -0.32
C VAL A 61 8.94 5.72 0.71
N THR A 62 8.59 5.25 1.90
CA THR A 62 9.58 4.86 2.92
C THR A 62 10.16 3.46 2.70
N GLY A 63 9.62 2.69 1.75
CA GLY A 63 10.02 1.31 1.48
C GLY A 63 9.69 0.34 2.62
N ASN A 64 8.73 0.67 3.48
CA ASN A 64 8.37 -0.14 4.64
C ASN A 64 7.43 -1.29 4.24
N ARG A 65 8.01 -2.35 3.66
CA ARG A 65 7.28 -3.55 3.20
C ARG A 65 6.49 -4.23 4.32
N LYS A 66 7.02 -4.22 5.54
CA LYS A 66 6.34 -4.83 6.70
C LYS A 66 5.01 -4.12 6.97
N LYS A 67 5.03 -2.78 7.06
CA LYS A 67 3.82 -1.98 7.24
C LYS A 67 2.85 -2.15 6.07
N LEU A 68 3.35 -2.18 4.83
CA LEU A 68 2.50 -2.47 3.66
C LEU A 68 1.78 -3.82 3.78
N SER A 69 2.48 -4.89 4.17
CA SER A 69 1.84 -6.20 4.42
C SER A 69 0.84 -6.15 5.59
N GLU A 70 1.13 -5.42 6.67
CA GLU A 70 0.19 -5.24 7.80
C GLU A 70 -1.09 -4.50 7.35
N VAL A 71 -0.97 -3.47 6.51
CA VAL A 71 -2.10 -2.77 5.90
C VAL A 71 -2.89 -3.72 5.00
N GLY A 72 -2.21 -4.51 4.17
CA GLY A 72 -2.84 -5.49 3.31
C GLY A 72 -3.64 -6.53 4.09
N GLU A 73 -3.07 -7.07 5.16
CA GLU A 73 -3.72 -8.02 6.06
C GLU A 73 -4.99 -7.43 6.69
N ARG A 74 -4.92 -6.17 7.13
CA ARG A 74 -6.06 -5.47 7.70
C ARG A 74 -7.17 -5.28 6.66
N CYS A 75 -6.83 -4.76 5.49
CA CYS A 75 -7.80 -4.57 4.40
C CYS A 75 -8.43 -5.88 3.95
N PHE A 76 -7.65 -6.97 3.91
CA PHE A 76 -8.13 -8.31 3.59
C PHE A 76 -9.19 -8.78 4.59
N LYS A 77 -8.92 -8.65 5.90
CA LYS A 77 -9.89 -9.00 6.95
C LYS A 77 -11.15 -8.15 6.94
N GLU A 78 -11.03 -6.89 6.50
CA GLU A 78 -12.15 -5.96 6.36
C GLU A 78 -12.92 -6.14 5.03
N GLY A 79 -12.54 -7.11 4.18
CA GLY A 79 -13.17 -7.36 2.87
C GLY A 79 -12.83 -6.33 1.79
N GLN A 80 -11.86 -5.44 2.05
CA GLN A 80 -11.41 -4.40 1.13
C GLN A 80 -10.33 -4.94 0.19
N TYR A 81 -10.70 -5.91 -0.66
CA TYR A 81 -9.75 -6.66 -1.48
C TYR A 81 -8.90 -5.80 -2.42
N THR A 82 -9.46 -4.73 -2.99
CA THR A 82 -8.69 -3.80 -3.86
C THR A 82 -7.51 -3.17 -3.12
N TYR A 83 -7.72 -2.73 -1.87
CA TYR A 83 -6.63 -2.19 -1.06
C TYR A 83 -5.67 -3.28 -0.59
N ALA A 84 -6.18 -4.47 -0.26
CA ALA A 84 -5.34 -5.60 0.12
C ALA A 84 -4.37 -6.00 -1.01
N ILE A 85 -4.88 -6.15 -2.24
CA ILE A 85 -4.07 -6.46 -3.43
C ILE A 85 -2.99 -5.40 -3.64
N LYS A 86 -3.36 -4.12 -3.65
CA LYS A 86 -2.42 -3.01 -3.82
C LYS A 86 -1.34 -3.00 -2.74
N ALA A 87 -1.71 -3.26 -1.49
CA ALA A 87 -0.78 -3.31 -0.37
C ALA A 87 0.23 -4.47 -0.49
N PHE A 88 -0.25 -5.66 -0.86
CA PHE A 88 0.59 -6.84 -1.04
C PHE A 88 1.47 -6.75 -2.30
N GLU A 89 1.00 -6.13 -3.37
CA GLU A 89 1.81 -5.79 -4.54
C GLU A 89 2.98 -4.87 -4.14
N LEU A 90 2.69 -3.79 -3.41
CA LEU A 90 3.71 -2.85 -2.94
C LEU A 90 4.69 -3.47 -1.94
N SER A 91 4.26 -4.45 -1.14
CA SER A 91 5.14 -5.17 -0.21
C SER A 91 5.92 -6.33 -0.86
N GLY A 92 5.51 -6.79 -2.04
CA GLY A 92 6.04 -7.97 -2.70
C GLY A 92 5.58 -9.29 -2.06
N ASP A 93 4.41 -9.30 -1.42
CA ASP A 93 3.86 -10.49 -0.76
C ASP A 93 3.10 -11.39 -1.75
N CYS A 94 3.87 -12.09 -2.59
CA CYS A 94 3.34 -13.00 -3.61
C CYS A 94 2.48 -14.12 -3.03
N LYS A 95 2.75 -14.53 -1.79
CA LYS A 95 1.97 -15.56 -1.10
C LYS A 95 0.55 -15.07 -0.83
N ARG A 96 0.41 -13.89 -0.21
CA ARG A 96 -0.90 -13.30 0.05
C ARG A 96 -1.66 -12.96 -1.23
N LEU A 97 -0.97 -12.49 -2.27
CA LEU A 97 -1.60 -12.31 -3.58
C LEU A 97 -2.13 -13.63 -4.13
N SER A 98 -1.35 -14.72 -4.09
CA SER A 98 -1.83 -16.04 -4.54
C SER A 98 -3.06 -16.51 -3.75
N GLU A 99 -3.11 -16.29 -2.43
CA GLU A 99 -4.27 -16.62 -1.60
C GLU A 99 -5.53 -15.82 -2.02
N ILE A 100 -5.37 -14.53 -2.34
CA ILE A 100 -6.48 -13.72 -2.91
C ILE A 100 -6.89 -14.27 -4.27
N GLY A 101 -5.93 -14.65 -5.12
CA GLY A 101 -6.19 -15.30 -6.41
C GLY A 101 -7.03 -16.57 -6.24
N ASP A 102 -6.69 -17.42 -5.27
CA ASP A 102 -7.44 -18.66 -4.96
C ASP A 102 -8.89 -18.36 -4.55
N ILE A 103 -9.10 -17.28 -3.79
CA ILE A 103 -10.44 -16.84 -3.37
C ILE A 103 -11.23 -16.37 -4.60
N CYS A 104 -10.66 -15.48 -5.42
CA CYS A 104 -11.31 -15.01 -6.64
C CYS A 104 -11.66 -16.16 -7.58
N LEU A 105 -10.77 -17.14 -7.73
CA LEU A 105 -11.01 -18.31 -8.56
C LEU A 105 -12.18 -19.16 -8.04
N LYS A 106 -12.24 -19.39 -6.72
CA LYS A 106 -13.36 -20.11 -6.06
C LYS A 106 -14.69 -19.39 -6.21
N GLU A 107 -14.68 -18.06 -6.23
CA GLU A 107 -15.87 -17.22 -6.44
C GLU A 107 -16.26 -17.09 -7.93
N GLY A 108 -15.50 -17.69 -8.85
CA GLY A 108 -15.75 -17.58 -10.30
C GLY A 108 -15.34 -16.24 -10.90
N LEU A 109 -14.60 -15.40 -10.16
CA LEU A 109 -14.05 -14.12 -10.62
C LEU A 109 -12.76 -14.36 -11.41
N ILE A 110 -12.85 -15.08 -12.52
CA ILE A 110 -11.70 -15.63 -13.25
C ILE A 110 -10.72 -14.54 -13.72
N SER A 111 -11.20 -13.45 -14.33
CA SER A 111 -10.33 -12.35 -14.78
C SER A 111 -9.61 -11.65 -13.62
N THR A 112 -10.27 -11.51 -12.47
CA THR A 112 -9.63 -10.96 -11.26
C THR A 112 -8.59 -11.93 -10.72
N ALA A 113 -8.91 -13.22 -10.64
CA ALA A 113 -7.95 -14.25 -10.21
C ALA A 113 -6.70 -14.24 -11.10
N LEU A 114 -6.87 -14.21 -12.43
CA LEU A 114 -5.77 -14.13 -13.40
C LEU A 114 -4.89 -12.91 -13.16
N LYS A 115 -5.49 -11.72 -13.00
CA LYS A 115 -4.76 -10.49 -12.71
C LYS A 115 -3.96 -10.60 -11.41
N VAL A 116 -4.56 -11.14 -10.35
CA VAL A 116 -3.91 -11.26 -9.04
C VAL A 116 -2.79 -12.31 -9.09
N TYR A 117 -2.95 -13.44 -9.78
CA TYR A 117 -1.87 -14.42 -9.96
C TYR A 117 -0.70 -13.87 -10.78
N ARG A 118 -0.96 -13.00 -11.77
CA ARG A 118 0.10 -12.28 -12.48
C ARG A 118 0.89 -11.37 -11.54
N LEU A 119 0.20 -10.62 -10.67
CA LEU A 119 0.87 -9.80 -9.64
C LEU A 119 1.65 -10.66 -8.63
N ALA A 120 1.19 -11.89 -8.37
CA ALA A 120 1.85 -12.84 -7.50
C ALA A 120 3.03 -13.58 -8.14
N GLU A 121 3.30 -13.37 -9.43
CA GLU A 121 4.26 -14.16 -10.22
C GLU A 121 3.96 -15.68 -10.15
N ASN A 122 2.68 -16.05 -10.05
CA ASN A 122 2.24 -17.44 -9.95
C ASN A 122 1.96 -18.03 -11.33
N ASP A 123 3.03 -18.32 -12.08
CA ASP A 123 2.97 -18.82 -13.46
C ASP A 123 2.16 -20.11 -13.61
N VAL A 124 2.14 -20.95 -12.58
CA VAL A 124 1.38 -22.22 -12.59
C VAL A 124 -0.11 -21.92 -12.69
N MET A 125 -0.62 -21.02 -11.84
CA MET A 125 -2.05 -20.66 -11.86
C MET A 125 -2.41 -19.79 -13.06
N VAL A 126 -1.51 -18.93 -13.53
CA VAL A 126 -1.71 -18.18 -14.78
C VAL A 126 -1.90 -19.12 -15.96
N LYS A 127 -1.04 -20.14 -16.11
CA LYS A 127 -1.17 -21.15 -17.18
C LYS A 127 -2.46 -21.96 -17.03
N PHE A 128 -2.76 -22.42 -15.82
CA PHE A 128 -3.99 -23.14 -15.53
C PHE A 128 -5.23 -22.35 -15.97
N ILE A 129 -5.30 -21.06 -15.64
CA ILE A 129 -6.44 -20.24 -16.03
C ILE A 129 -6.51 -20.07 -17.55
N ASN A 130 -5.40 -19.77 -18.21
CA ASN A 130 -5.38 -19.57 -19.67
C ASN A 130 -5.79 -20.83 -20.45
N GLU A 131 -5.42 -22.01 -19.97
CA GLU A 131 -5.75 -23.29 -20.60
C GLU A 131 -7.22 -23.69 -20.40
N ASN A 132 -7.80 -23.36 -19.25
CA ASN A 132 -9.15 -23.80 -18.87
C ASN A 132 -10.22 -22.72 -19.11
N PHE A 133 -9.82 -21.45 -19.21
CA PHE A 133 -10.70 -20.28 -19.35
C PHE A 133 -10.13 -19.28 -20.39
N PRO A 134 -10.06 -19.65 -21.67
CA PRO A 134 -9.40 -18.85 -22.72
C PRO A 134 -10.05 -17.49 -22.98
N SER A 135 -11.24 -17.22 -22.45
CA SER A 135 -11.96 -15.93 -22.55
C SER A 135 -11.71 -14.98 -21.37
N ALA A 136 -10.77 -15.30 -20.47
CA ALA A 136 -10.54 -14.53 -19.25
C ALA A 136 -9.57 -13.34 -19.42
N ASP A 137 -8.88 -13.26 -20.57
CA ASP A 137 -7.96 -12.19 -20.97
C ASP A 137 -8.66 -10.93 -21.52
#